data_AF-A0A554KM22-F1
#
_entry.id   AF-A0A554KM22-F1
#
_cell.length_a   1.000
_cell.length_b   1.000
_cell.length_c   1.000
_cell.angle_alpha   90.00
_cell.angle_beta   90.00
_cell.angle_gamma   90.00
#
_symmetry.space_group_name_H-M   'P 1'
#
loop_
_entity.id
_entity.type
_entity.pdbx_description
1 polymer ?
#
loop_
_entity_poly.entity_id
_entity_poly.type
_entity_poly.pdbx_seq_one_letter_code
_entity_poly.pdbx_strand_id
1 'polypeptide(L)' 'MTLDDKQVKKVCGLGNKEKTCSFLMMSADGFECAKKTAIEAVINQRRDAGTMNAKGDNCSGPPNFAMGED' A
#
# COMPACT_ATOMS: atom_id res chain seq x y z
N MET A 1 -11.16 2.55 -4.31
CA MET A 1 -10.71 2.56 -5.73
C MET A 1 -9.95 1.29 -5.94
N THR A 2 -10.49 0.39 -6.76
CA THR A 2 -9.89 -0.91 -7.03
C THR A 2 -8.62 -0.75 -7.86
N LEU A 3 -7.55 -1.42 -7.45
CA LEU A 3 -6.27 -1.48 -8.14
C LEU A 3 -6.28 -2.63 -9.14
N ASP A 4 -5.67 -2.42 -10.30
CA ASP A 4 -5.44 -3.51 -11.25
C ASP A 4 -4.28 -4.43 -10.82
N ASP A 5 -4.25 -5.63 -11.39
CA ASP A 5 -3.23 -6.65 -11.13
C ASP A 5 -1.79 -6.17 -11.33
N LYS A 6 -1.57 -5.27 -12.31
CA LYS A 6 -0.24 -4.77 -12.65
C LYS A 6 0.24 -3.82 -11.57
N GLN A 7 -0.63 -2.94 -11.08
CA GLN A 7 -0.37 -2.04 -9.96
C GLN A 7 -0.10 -2.83 -8.69
N VAL A 8 -0.91 -3.84 -8.39
CA VAL A 8 -0.76 -4.69 -7.19
C VAL A 8 0.58 -5.43 -7.19
N LYS A 9 0.97 -6.03 -8.32
CA LYS A 9 2.21 -6.83 -8.40
C LYS A 9 3.46 -5.95 -8.54
N LYS A 10 3.44 -4.93 -9.41
CA LYS A 10 4.64 -4.14 -9.73
C LYS A 10 4.87 -2.98 -8.79
N VAL A 11 3.83 -2.22 -8.43
CA VAL A 11 3.96 -1.03 -7.59
C VAL A 11 3.74 -1.38 -6.13
N CYS A 12 2.63 -2.04 -5.79
CA CYS A 12 2.38 -2.44 -4.41
C CYS A 12 3.26 -3.62 -3.95
N GLY A 13 3.91 -4.32 -4.88
CA GLY A 13 4.88 -5.36 -4.56
C GLY A 13 4.29 -6.56 -3.83
N LEU A 14 3.04 -6.95 -4.14
CA LEU A 14 2.37 -8.09 -3.49
C LEU A 14 3.25 -9.34 -3.55
N GLY A 15 3.52 -9.93 -2.37
CA GLY A 15 4.38 -11.12 -2.22
C GLY A 15 5.84 -10.82 -1.88
N ASN A 16 6.27 -9.55 -1.92
CA ASN A 16 7.66 -9.15 -1.65
C ASN A 16 7.96 -8.92 -0.16
N LYS A 17 7.24 -9.61 0.74
CA LYS A 17 7.42 -9.54 2.20
C LYS A 17 7.44 -8.09 2.70
N GLU A 18 8.51 -7.65 3.36
CA GLU A 18 8.66 -6.29 3.90
C GLU A 18 8.58 -5.19 2.85
N LYS A 19 8.95 -5.46 1.59
CA LYS A 19 8.84 -4.51 0.47
C LYS A 19 7.41 -4.37 -0.06
N THR A 20 6.48 -5.20 0.39
CA THR A 20 5.05 -5.04 0.05
C THR A 20 4.56 -3.72 0.64
N CYS A 21 3.83 -2.94 -0.16
CA CYS A 21 3.26 -1.67 0.24
C CYS A 21 2.30 -1.87 1.42
N SER A 22 2.57 -1.17 2.51
CA SER A 22 1.78 -1.19 3.75
C SER A 22 0.33 -0.72 3.57
N PHE A 23 0.06 0.04 2.50
CA PHE A 23 -1.26 0.57 2.18
C PHE A 23 -2.07 -0.30 1.21
N LEU A 24 -1.54 -1.45 0.79
CA LEU A 24 -2.29 -2.41 -0.03
C LEU A 24 -3.28 -3.16 0.86
N MET A 25 -4.58 -2.97 0.62
CA MET A 25 -5.67 -3.62 1.35
C MET A 25 -6.45 -4.54 0.41
N MET A 26 -7.10 -5.56 0.97
CA MET A 26 -8.06 -6.41 0.25
C MET A 26 -9.47 -6.13 0.79
N SER A 27 -10.41 -5.82 -0.10
CA SER A 27 -11.83 -5.65 0.18
C SER A 27 -12.66 -6.71 -0.56
N ALA A 28 -13.99 -6.66 -0.44
CA ALA A 28 -14.88 -7.52 -1.22
C ALA A 28 -14.78 -7.28 -2.74
N ASP A 29 -14.45 -6.05 -3.15
CA ASP A 29 -14.34 -5.64 -4.55
C ASP A 29 -12.92 -5.83 -5.11
N GLY A 30 -12.01 -6.42 -4.32
CA GLY A 30 -10.62 -6.67 -4.68
C GLY A 30 -9.62 -5.77 -3.96
N PHE A 31 -8.44 -5.60 -4.56
CA PHE A 31 -7.35 -4.84 -3.95
C PHE A 31 -7.60 -3.33 -4.02
N GLU A 32 -7.32 -2.64 -2.93
CA GLU A 32 -7.50 -1.19 -2.81
C GLU A 32 -6.28 -0.53 -2.15
N CYS A 33 -6.16 0.79 -2.34
CA CYS A 33 -5.13 1.61 -1.70
C CYS A 33 -5.72 2.38 -0.51
N ALA A 34 -5.13 2.20 0.67
CA ALA A 34 -5.50 2.89 1.89
C ALA A 34 -4.83 4.27 2.08
N LYS A 35 -3.95 4.70 1.17
CA LYS A 35 -3.38 6.05 1.23
C LYS A 35 -4.44 7.12 1.04
N LYS A 36 -4.27 8.23 1.75
CA LYS A 36 -5.16 9.39 1.81
C LYS A 36 -6.57 9.04 2.27
N THR A 37 -6.71 7.97 3.04
CA THR A 37 -7.96 7.56 3.68
C THR A 37 -7.83 7.67 5.20
N ALA A 38 -8.94 7.56 5.92
CA ALA A 38 -8.95 7.68 7.38
C ALA A 38 -8.08 6.62 8.11
N ILE A 39 -7.81 5.46 7.49
CA ILE A 39 -7.01 4.40 8.11
C ILE A 39 -5.49 4.60 7.91
N GLU A 40 -5.06 5.56 7.09
CA GLU A 40 -3.64 5.80 6.80
C GLU A 40 -2.83 6.01 8.08
N ALA A 41 -3.36 6.80 9.02
CA ALA A 41 -2.69 7.07 10.30
C ALA A 41 -2.45 5.78 11.12
N VAL A 42 -3.42 4.86 11.11
CA VAL A 42 -3.31 3.57 11.80
C VAL A 42 -2.27 2.67 11.12
N ILE A 43 -2.23 2.66 9.79
CA ILE A 43 -1.22 1.91 9.04
C ILE A 43 0.18 2.44 9.32
N ASN A 44 0.36 3.77 9.30
CA ASN A 44 1.63 4.41 9.63
C ASN A 44 2.08 4.03 11.04
N GLN A 45 1.20 4.15 12.04
CA GLN A 45 1.51 3.75 13.42
C GLN A 45 1.96 2.29 13.51
N ARG A 46 1.27 1.37 12.84
CA ARG A 46 1.61 -0.07 12.88
C ARG A 46 2.92 -0.37 12.16
N ARG A 47 3.19 0.32 11.06
CA ARG A 47 4.44 0.23 10.28
C ARG A 47 5.62 0.71 11.13
N ASP A 48 5.51 1.88 11.75
CA ASP A 48 6.56 2.48 12.57
C ASP A 48 6.81 1.66 13.85
N ALA A 49 5.75 1.07 14.42
CA ALA A 49 5.85 0.14 15.55
C ALA A 49 6.38 -1.26 15.16
N GLY A 50 6.61 -1.53 13.87
CA GLY A 50 7.08 -2.84 13.39
C GLY A 50 6.08 -3.98 13.59
N THR A 51 4.79 -3.68 13.77
CA THR A 51 3.72 -4.66 14.08
C THR A 51 3.05 -5.26 12.84
N MET A 52 3.61 -5.02 11.65
CA MET A 52 3.10 -5.52 10.39
C MET A 52 4.22 -5.97 9.45
N ASN A 53 3.91 -6.98 8.63
CA ASN A 53 4.87 -7.57 7.70
C ASN A 53 5.10 -6.70 6.46
N ALA A 54 4.07 -6.03 5.95
CA ALA A 54 4.18 -5.12 4.82
C ALA A 54 4.63 -3.74 5.31
N LYS A 55 5.81 -3.28 4.89
CA LYS A 55 6.44 -2.04 5.38
C LYS A 55 6.73 -1.04 4.28
N GLY A 56 6.50 -1.39 3.01
CA GLY A 56 6.77 -0.54 1.87
C GLY A 56 5.89 0.71 1.84
N ASP A 57 6.43 1.77 1.25
CA ASP A 57 5.74 3.00 0.90
C ASP A 57 6.05 3.38 -0.56
N ASN A 58 5.35 2.72 -1.49
CA ASN A 58 5.89 2.57 -2.85
C ASN A 58 5.41 3.64 -3.84
N CYS A 59 4.48 4.53 -3.45
CA CYS A 59 3.94 5.58 -4.32
C CYS A 59 3.19 6.66 -3.53
N SER A 60 2.81 7.78 -4.16
CA SER A 60 2.04 8.87 -3.58
C SER A 60 0.55 8.58 -3.35
N GLY A 61 0.05 7.41 -3.77
CA GLY A 61 -1.36 7.03 -3.63
C GLY A 61 -2.31 7.78 -4.58
N PRO A 62 -3.64 7.59 -4.45
CA PRO A 62 -4.63 8.18 -5.36
C PRO A 62 -4.70 9.72 -5.29
N PRO A 63 -5.26 10.38 -6.33
CA PRO A 63 -5.63 9.82 -7.64
C PRO A 63 -4.40 9.59 -8.55
N ASN A 64 -3.26 10.23 -8.24
CA ASN A 64 -2.05 10.19 -9.04
C ASN A 64 -0.97 9.38 -8.32
N PHE A 65 -0.83 8.10 -8.69
CA PHE A 65 0.12 7.15 -8.11
C PHE A 65 1.55 7.34 -8.64
N ALA A 66 2.16 8.50 -8.37
CA ALA A 66 3.57 8.74 -8.66
C ALA A 66 4.45 7.87 -7.75
N MET A 67 5.48 7.23 -8.30
CA MET A 67 6.44 6.47 -7.50
C MET A 67 7.29 7.46 -6.69
N GLY A 68 7.65 7.11 -5.45
CA GLY A 68 8.66 7.89 -4.71
C GLY A 68 10.01 7.74 -5.42
N GLU A 69 10.74 8.84 -5.60
CA GLU A 69 12.16 8.77 -5.96
C GLU A 69 12.92 8.20 -4.75
N ASP A 70 13.74 7.19 -5.00
CA ASP A 70 14.52 6.43 -4.01
C ASP A 70 15.42 7.31 -3.11
#